data_AF-A0A968WTS8-F1
#
_entry.id   AF-A0A968WTS8-F1
#
_cell.length_a   1.000
_cell.length_b   1.000
_cell.length_c   1.000
_cell.angle_alpha   90.00
_cell.angle_beta   90.00
_cell.angle_gamma   90.00
#
_symmetry.space_group_name_H-M   'P 1'
#
loop_
_entity.id
_entity.type
_entity.pdbx_description
1 polymer ?
#
loop_
_entity_poly.entity_id
_entity_poly.type
_entity_poly.pdbx_seq_one_letter_code
_entity_poly.pdbx_strand_id
1 'polypeptide(L)'
;MSRHNETLRESLSHVGSSTDFSYAIRNFLDRFKANPDPALLADEPVLISHTLGDGGYADAFAASAAAYLSQVHNLPAPSWVNHSCRKMPVPWFAAKSPNMKAILLQESPAAFRVRNLFVSANALSRA
;
A
#
# COMPACT_ATOMS: atom_id res chain seq x y z
N MET A 1 -24.28 -9.11 1.88
CA MET A 1 -24.17 -7.77 2.50
C MET A 1 -22.90 -7.13 1.98
N SER A 2 -23.00 -6.18 1.06
CA SER A 2 -21.82 -5.53 0.47
C SER A 2 -21.13 -4.68 1.54
N ARG A 3 -19.88 -5.04 1.87
CA ARG A 3 -19.01 -4.29 2.80
C ARG A 3 -18.52 -2.99 2.14
N HIS A 4 -19.43 -2.05 1.92
CA HIS A 4 -19.10 -0.75 1.29
C HIS A 4 -18.30 0.17 2.22
N ASN A 5 -18.20 -0.14 3.52
CA ASN A 5 -17.57 0.71 4.54
C ASN A 5 -16.37 0.08 5.25
N GLU A 6 -15.79 -0.99 4.70
CA GLU A 6 -14.65 -1.64 5.35
C GLU A 6 -13.36 -0.84 5.11
N THR A 7 -12.73 -0.46 6.21
CA THR A 7 -11.48 0.31 6.27
C THR A 7 -10.30 -0.51 5.76
N LEU A 8 -9.16 0.16 5.55
CA LEU A 8 -7.89 -0.52 5.25
C LEU A 8 -7.49 -1.48 6.36
N ARG A 9 -7.67 -1.10 7.64
CA ARG A 9 -7.40 -1.97 8.79
C ARG A 9 -8.21 -3.26 8.70
N GLU A 10 -9.51 -3.14 8.54
CA GLU A 10 -10.41 -4.30 8.52
C GLU A 10 -10.10 -5.20 7.32
N SER A 11 -9.84 -4.61 6.15
CA SER A 11 -9.44 -5.35 4.95
C SER A 11 -8.19 -6.22 5.19
N LEU A 12 -7.23 -5.73 5.97
CA LEU A 12 -5.99 -6.43 6.26
C LEU A 12 -6.07 -7.40 7.46
N SER A 13 -7.12 -7.31 8.28
CA SER A 13 -7.27 -8.12 9.50
C SER A 13 -7.39 -9.63 9.28
N HIS A 14 -7.80 -10.05 8.08
CA HIS A 14 -8.00 -11.45 7.72
C HIS A 14 -6.92 -12.01 6.78
N VAL A 15 -5.85 -11.24 6.55
CA VAL A 15 -4.79 -11.63 5.62
C VAL A 15 -3.92 -12.72 6.26
N GLY A 16 -4.01 -13.94 5.72
CA GLY A 16 -3.18 -15.08 6.10
C GLY A 16 -2.11 -15.45 5.06
N SER A 17 -2.21 -14.92 3.84
CA SER A 17 -1.29 -15.22 2.74
C SER A 17 -1.09 -14.02 1.81
N SER A 18 -0.05 -14.07 0.97
CA SER A 18 0.23 -13.03 -0.03
C SER A 18 -0.88 -12.89 -1.07
N THR A 19 -1.60 -13.98 -1.33
CA THR A 19 -2.79 -14.00 -2.21
C THR A 19 -3.93 -13.23 -1.55
N ASP A 20 -4.21 -13.48 -0.27
CA ASP A 20 -5.23 -12.76 0.50
C ASP A 20 -4.91 -11.26 0.57
N PHE A 21 -3.63 -10.93 0.82
CA PHE A 21 -3.16 -9.54 0.81
C PHE A 21 -3.47 -8.86 -0.53
N SER A 22 -3.13 -9.52 -1.64
CA SER A 22 -3.35 -8.98 -2.98
C SER A 22 -4.84 -8.74 -3.26
N TYR A 23 -5.72 -9.65 -2.83
CA TYR A 23 -7.18 -9.47 -2.96
C TYR A 23 -7.71 -8.37 -2.05
N ALA A 24 -7.32 -8.36 -0.78
CA ALA A 24 -7.74 -7.37 0.21
C ALA A 24 -7.39 -5.94 -0.24
N ILE A 25 -6.14 -5.73 -0.68
CA ILE A 25 -5.68 -4.44 -1.20
C ILE A 25 -6.47 -4.04 -2.45
N ARG A 26 -6.64 -4.91 -3.44
CA ARG A 26 -7.38 -4.57 -4.67
C ARG A 26 -8.83 -4.18 -4.36
N ASN A 27 -9.51 -4.96 -3.53
CA ASN A 27 -10.88 -4.68 -3.12
C ASN A 27 -10.98 -3.36 -2.36
N PHE A 28 -10.03 -3.08 -1.46
CA PHE A 28 -9.95 -1.80 -0.76
C PHE A 28 -9.75 -0.63 -1.75
N LEU A 29 -8.80 -0.73 -2.67
CA LEU A 29 -8.52 0.31 -3.67
C LEU A 29 -9.73 0.60 -4.56
N ASP A 30 -10.44 -0.44 -5.01
CA ASP A 30 -11.64 -0.27 -5.83
C ASP A 30 -12.74 0.49 -5.08
N ARG A 31 -12.96 0.14 -3.79
CA ARG A 31 -13.94 0.84 -2.94
C ARG A 31 -13.53 2.29 -2.68
N PHE A 32 -12.28 2.52 -2.30
CA PHE A 32 -11.80 3.86 -2.00
C PHE A 32 -11.89 4.78 -3.24
N LYS A 33 -11.57 4.26 -4.43
CA LYS A 33 -11.72 5.03 -5.68
C LYS A 33 -13.18 5.35 -6.01
N ALA A 34 -14.11 4.45 -5.68
CA ALA A 34 -15.53 4.67 -5.90
C ALA A 34 -16.12 5.73 -4.94
N ASN A 35 -15.67 5.75 -3.68
CA ASN A 35 -16.07 6.74 -2.68
C ASN A 35 -14.91 7.10 -1.75
N PRO A 36 -14.08 8.09 -2.11
CA PRO A 36 -12.92 8.48 -1.31
C PRO A 36 -13.35 9.10 0.03
N ASP A 37 -12.96 8.47 1.13
CA ASP A 37 -13.26 8.94 2.48
C ASP A 37 -12.03 8.75 3.39
N PRO A 38 -11.49 9.80 4.02
CA PRO A 38 -10.34 9.68 4.93
C PRO A 38 -10.61 8.74 6.12
N ALA A 39 -11.86 8.53 6.53
CA ALA A 39 -12.20 7.57 7.59
C ALA A 39 -11.79 6.13 7.23
N LEU A 40 -11.76 5.78 5.94
CA LEU A 40 -11.32 4.45 5.46
C LEU A 40 -9.82 4.20 5.67
N LEU A 41 -9.04 5.25 5.91
CA LEU A 41 -7.58 5.21 6.12
C LEU A 41 -7.18 5.58 7.56
N ALA A 42 -8.11 6.07 8.37
CA ALA A 42 -7.82 6.67 9.67
C ALA A 42 -7.11 5.69 10.61
N ASP A 43 -7.64 4.46 10.70
CA ASP A 43 -7.14 3.50 11.65
C ASP A 43 -5.93 2.71 11.12
N GLU A 44 -4.87 2.67 11.93
CA GLU A 44 -3.64 1.95 11.60
C GLU A 44 -3.84 0.43 11.46
N PRO A 45 -3.58 -0.19 10.30
CA PRO A 45 -3.70 -1.65 10.14
C PRO A 45 -2.76 -2.42 11.08
N VAL A 46 -3.10 -3.65 11.45
CA VAL A 46 -2.13 -4.52 12.16
C VAL A 46 -0.92 -4.82 11.27
N LEU A 47 0.25 -5.05 11.86
CA LEU A 47 1.43 -5.48 11.11
C LEU A 47 1.24 -6.93 10.68
N ILE A 48 1.34 -7.19 9.38
CA ILE A 48 1.09 -8.52 8.78
C ILE A 48 2.36 -9.17 8.21
N SER A 49 3.49 -8.46 8.23
CA SER A 49 4.77 -9.00 7.76
C SER A 49 5.22 -10.27 8.48
N HIS A 50 4.93 -10.41 9.78
CA HIS A 50 5.22 -11.64 10.51
C HIS A 50 4.37 -12.82 10.03
N THR A 51 3.09 -12.58 9.71
CA THR A 51 2.17 -13.59 9.18
C THR A 51 2.59 -14.02 7.77
N LEU A 52 3.01 -13.06 6.94
CA LEU A 52 3.34 -13.32 5.53
C LEU A 52 4.79 -13.76 5.31
N GLY A 53 5.69 -13.47 6.25
CA GLY A 53 7.13 -13.72 6.09
C GLY A 53 7.77 -12.94 4.94
N ASP A 54 7.22 -11.78 4.57
CA ASP A 54 7.57 -11.02 3.36
C ASP A 54 8.61 -9.91 3.58
N GLY A 55 9.20 -9.86 4.78
CA GLY A 55 10.22 -8.87 5.14
C GLY A 55 9.71 -7.44 5.30
N GLY A 56 8.39 -7.23 5.45
CA GLY A 56 7.81 -5.89 5.64
C GLY A 56 7.15 -5.32 4.39
N TYR A 57 7.13 -6.07 3.28
CA TYR A 57 6.63 -5.57 1.99
C TYR A 57 5.16 -5.15 2.09
N ALA A 58 4.29 -6.01 2.61
CA ALA A 58 2.86 -5.73 2.71
C ALA A 58 2.57 -4.51 3.61
N ASP A 59 3.28 -4.39 4.73
CA ASP A 59 3.14 -3.27 5.66
C ASP A 59 3.59 -1.94 5.03
N ALA A 60 4.72 -1.95 4.30
CA ALA A 60 5.21 -0.80 3.56
C ALA A 60 4.30 -0.43 2.39
N PHE A 61 3.73 -1.43 1.71
CA PHE A 61 2.82 -1.21 0.59
C PHE A 61 1.52 -0.59 1.07
N ALA A 62 0.92 -1.11 2.15
CA ALA A 62 -0.31 -0.56 2.73
C ALA A 62 -0.16 0.92 3.11
N ALA A 63 0.95 1.29 3.75
CA ALA A 63 1.24 2.69 4.06
C ALA A 63 1.50 3.56 2.83
N SER A 64 2.20 3.01 1.82
CA SER A 64 2.43 3.71 0.55
C SER A 64 1.12 3.97 -0.19
N ALA A 65 0.22 2.99 -0.21
CA ALA A 65 -1.11 3.11 -0.80
C ALA A 65 -1.95 4.16 -0.07
N ALA A 66 -2.02 4.11 1.27
CA ALA A 66 -2.75 5.10 2.07
C ALA A 66 -2.23 6.53 1.84
N ALA A 67 -0.91 6.72 1.87
CA ALA A 67 -0.28 8.03 1.61
C ALA A 67 -0.53 8.52 0.18
N TYR A 68 -0.40 7.63 -0.81
CA TYR A 68 -0.67 7.98 -2.21
C TYR A 68 -2.13 8.37 -2.44
N LEU A 69 -3.08 7.58 -1.92
CA LEU A 69 -4.51 7.86 -2.02
C LEU A 69 -4.85 9.20 -1.35
N SER A 70 -4.28 9.46 -0.19
CA SER A 70 -4.47 10.75 0.50
C SER A 70 -3.97 11.91 -0.37
N GLN A 71 -2.79 11.77 -0.97
CA GLN A 71 -2.22 12.78 -1.87
C GLN A 71 -3.08 13.04 -3.11
N VAL A 72 -3.50 12.00 -3.83
CA VAL A 72 -4.24 12.18 -5.10
C VAL A 72 -5.69 12.65 -4.91
N HIS A 73 -6.26 12.45 -3.73
CA HIS A 73 -7.59 12.94 -3.37
C HIS A 73 -7.57 14.22 -2.51
N ASN A 74 -6.39 14.84 -2.31
CA ASN A 74 -6.20 16.03 -1.47
C ASN A 74 -6.75 15.88 -0.04
N LEU A 75 -6.53 14.70 0.55
CA LEU A 75 -6.92 14.35 1.92
C LEU A 75 -5.70 14.40 2.86
N PRO A 76 -5.90 14.63 4.16
CA PRO A 76 -4.83 14.51 5.13
C PRO A 76 -4.34 13.06 5.20
N ALA A 77 -3.03 12.86 5.08
CA ALA A 77 -2.43 11.55 5.25
C ALA A 77 -2.45 11.14 6.74
N PRO A 78 -2.86 9.91 7.08
CA PRO A 78 -2.82 9.42 8.45
C PRO A 78 -1.40 9.41 9.00
N SER A 79 -1.20 9.73 10.28
CA SER A 79 0.15 9.79 10.89
C SER A 79 0.89 8.44 10.84
N TRP A 80 0.15 7.34 10.99
CA TRP A 80 0.71 5.98 11.02
C TRP A 80 1.45 5.60 9.75
N VAL A 81 1.14 6.22 8.60
CA VAL A 81 1.85 5.93 7.34
C VAL A 81 3.34 6.24 7.44
N ASN A 82 3.75 7.11 8.37
CA ASN A 82 5.13 7.55 8.57
C ASN A 82 5.89 6.75 9.65
N HIS A 83 5.24 5.76 10.29
CA HIS A 83 5.93 4.89 11.24
C HIS A 83 7.07 4.12 10.56
N SER A 84 8.19 3.94 11.27
CA SER A 84 9.38 3.26 10.70
C SER A 84 9.11 1.81 10.30
N CYS A 85 8.19 1.12 10.98
CA CYS A 85 7.72 -0.22 10.63
C CYS A 85 6.93 -0.28 9.30
N ARG A 86 6.60 0.86 8.70
CA ARG A 86 5.89 1.00 7.42
C ARG A 86 6.81 1.32 6.24
N LYS A 87 8.09 1.03 6.40
CA LYS A 87 9.12 1.26 5.39
C LYS A 87 9.96 0.00 5.24
N MET A 88 10.27 -0.33 3.99
CA MET A 88 11.20 -1.44 3.75
C MET A 88 12.60 -1.08 4.28
N PRO A 89 13.27 -1.99 5.00
CA PRO A 89 14.63 -1.73 5.50
C PRO A 89 15.65 -1.58 4.37
N VAL A 90 15.38 -2.22 3.23
CA VAL A 90 16.18 -2.15 2.01
C VAL A 90 15.30 -1.83 0.79
N PRO A 91 15.83 -1.20 -0.27
CA PRO A 91 15.11 -0.98 -1.52
C PRO A 91 14.46 -2.27 -2.07
N TRP A 92 13.15 -2.25 -2.25
CA TRP A 92 12.40 -3.31 -2.92
C TRP A 92 11.99 -2.86 -4.32
N PHE A 93 12.24 -3.69 -5.32
CA PHE A 93 11.93 -3.39 -6.71
C PHE A 93 10.94 -4.41 -7.26
N ALA A 94 9.89 -3.93 -7.92
CA ALA A 94 8.94 -4.79 -8.65
C ALA A 94 9.59 -5.52 -9.84
N ALA A 95 10.77 -5.06 -10.28
CA ALA A 95 11.51 -5.64 -11.39
C ALA A 95 12.87 -6.21 -10.98
N LYS A 96 13.30 -7.26 -11.67
CA LYS A 96 14.58 -7.93 -11.42
C LYS A 96 15.74 -7.35 -12.24
N SER A 97 15.50 -6.89 -13.48
CA SER A 97 16.56 -6.44 -14.39
C SER A 97 17.11 -5.06 -14.00
N PRO A 98 18.43 -4.80 -14.13
CA PRO A 98 19.03 -3.51 -13.79
C PRO A 98 18.41 -2.32 -14.54
N ASN A 99 18.19 -2.48 -15.84
CA ASN A 99 17.59 -1.43 -16.68
C ASN A 99 16.19 -1.06 -16.18
N MET A 100 15.38 -2.06 -15.82
CA MET A 100 14.04 -1.80 -15.29
C MET A 100 14.09 -1.18 -13.90
N LYS A 101 15.02 -1.59 -13.03
CA LYS A 101 15.22 -0.92 -11.74
C LYS A 101 15.54 0.56 -11.89
N ALA A 102 16.38 0.94 -12.86
CA ALA A 102 16.68 2.33 -13.16
C ALA A 102 15.43 3.12 -13.59
N ILE A 103 14.56 2.51 -14.39
CA ILE A 103 13.25 3.09 -14.75
C ILE A 103 12.39 3.29 -13.49
N LEU A 104 12.26 2.25 -12.66
CA LEU A 104 11.45 2.31 -11.45
C LEU A 104 11.96 3.36 -10.44
N LEU A 105 13.27 3.62 -10.35
CA LEU A 105 13.80 4.71 -9.51
C LEU A 105 13.23 6.08 -9.90
N GLN A 106 13.00 6.31 -11.19
CA GLN A 106 12.48 7.56 -11.73
C GLN A 106 10.96 7.62 -11.67
N GLU A 107 10.27 6.53 -12.04
CA GLU A 107 8.81 6.52 -12.20
C GLU A 107 8.03 6.32 -10.91
N SER A 108 8.64 5.73 -9.88
CA SER A 108 7.93 5.38 -8.65
C SER A 108 7.31 6.62 -7.99
N PRO A 109 6.02 6.56 -7.62
CA PRO A 109 5.39 7.67 -6.93
C PRO A 109 6.13 8.02 -5.62
N ALA A 110 6.14 9.31 -5.25
CA ALA A 110 6.85 9.78 -4.07
C ALA A 110 6.44 9.03 -2.79
N ALA A 111 5.14 8.75 -2.61
CA ALA A 111 4.60 7.99 -1.48
C ALA A 111 5.18 6.56 -1.35
N PHE A 112 5.60 5.94 -2.45
CA PHE A 112 6.26 4.63 -2.47
C PHE A 112 7.78 4.77 -2.27
N ARG A 113 8.42 5.72 -2.96
CA ARG A 113 9.88 5.95 -2.89
C ARG A 113 10.36 6.22 -1.46
N VAL A 114 9.66 7.07 -0.72
CA VAL A 114 10.03 7.40 0.67
C VAL A 114 9.99 6.18 1.61
N ARG A 115 9.27 5.12 1.21
CA ARG A 115 9.12 3.83 1.91
C ARG A 115 9.95 2.71 1.29
N ASN A 116 10.93 3.04 0.44
CA ASN A 116 11.83 2.09 -0.24
C ASN A 116 11.10 1.10 -1.16
N LEU A 117 9.90 1.45 -1.66
CA LEU A 117 9.19 0.68 -2.68
C LEU A 117 9.37 1.32 -4.04
N PHE A 118 9.89 0.55 -4.99
CA PHE A 118 10.11 0.97 -6.36
C PHE A 118 9.21 0.17 -7.31
N VAL A 119 8.18 0.84 -7.80
CA VAL A 119 7.03 0.30 -8.54
C VAL A 119 6.74 1.21 -9.75
N SER A 120 5.98 0.74 -10.73
CA SER A 120 5.61 1.58 -11.86
C SER A 120 4.69 2.73 -11.43
N ALA A 121 4.59 3.79 -12.22
CA ALA A 121 3.72 4.95 -11.91
C ALA A 121 2.25 4.56 -11.70
N ASN A 122 1.82 3.47 -12.32
CA ASN A 122 0.47 2.90 -12.28
C ASN A 122 0.34 1.72 -11.29
N ALA A 123 1.19 1.63 -10.26
CA ALA A 123 1.20 0.52 -9.30
C ALA A 123 -0.13 0.26 -8.58
N LEU A 124 -0.99 1.27 -8.47
CA LEU A 124 -2.33 1.16 -7.89
C LEU A 124 -3.44 1.15 -8.95
N SER A 125 -3.09 1.20 -10.22
CA SER A 125 -4.04 1.06 -11.33
C SER A 125 -4.35 -0.41 -11.57
N ARG A 126 -5.57 -0.70 -12.04
CA ARG A 126 -5.87 -2.03 -12.59
C ARG A 126 -5.08 -2.22 -13.89
N ALA A 127 -4.55 -3.42 -14.08
CA ALA A 127 -4.12 -3.92 -15.39
C ALA A 127 -5.35 -4.47 -16.13
#